data_AF-A0A1Z9M425-F1
#
_entry.id   AF-A0A1Z9M425-F1
#
_cell.length_a   1.000
_cell.length_b   1.000
_cell.length_c   1.000
_cell.angle_alpha   90.00
_cell.angle_beta   90.00
_cell.angle_gamma   90.00
#
_symmetry.space_group_name_H-M   'P 1'
#
loop_
_entity.id
_entity.type
_entity.pdbx_description
1 polymer ?
#
loop_
_entity_poly.entity_id
_entity_poly.type
_entity_poly.pdbx_seq_one_letter_code
_entity_poly.pdbx_strand_id
1 'polypeptide(L)' 'MIDNKVKFYIRERNGQASFQYLERFDSVEKAADPSNEGELVEVKVSDIKWDFTKVKEDADGNQNASTKAKRPSREKT' A
#
# COMPACT_ATOMS: atom_id res chain seq x y z
N MET A 1 -39.16 2.32 4.10
CA MET A 1 -38.18 2.07 3.03
C MET A 1 -37.03 1.33 3.69
N ILE A 2 -36.61 0.18 3.16
CA ILE A 2 -35.46 -0.55 3.69
C ILE A 2 -34.25 0.01 2.95
N ASP A 3 -33.43 0.81 3.63
CA ASP A 3 -32.14 1.25 3.14
C ASP A 3 -31.25 0.02 2.98
N ASN A 4 -31.22 -0.54 1.77
CA ASN A 4 -30.36 -1.65 1.41
C ASN A 4 -28.95 -1.08 1.18
N LYS A 5 -28.33 -0.59 2.26
CA LYS A 5 -27.00 0.01 2.24
C LYS A 5 -26.03 -1.09 1.80
N VAL A 6 -25.53 -0.98 0.57
CA VAL A 6 -24.59 -1.93 0.01
C VAL A 6 -23.29 -1.83 0.82
N LYS A 7 -22.91 -2.94 1.47
CA LYS A 7 -21.65 -3.05 2.18
C LYS A 7 -20.56 -3.46 1.19
N PHE A 8 -19.47 -2.71 1.14
CA PHE A 8 -18.28 -3.10 0.39
C PHE A 8 -17.18 -3.51 1.36
N TYR A 9 -16.28 -4.38 0.93
CA TYR A 9 -15.12 -4.80 1.74
C TYR A 9 -13.85 -4.56 0.95
N ILE A 10 -12.94 -3.76 1.49
CA ILE A 10 -11.63 -3.48 0.89
C ILE A 10 -10.60 -4.39 1.54
N ARG A 11 -9.83 -5.10 0.70
CA ARG A 11 -8.70 -5.91 1.12
C ARG A 11 -7.39 -5.27 0.67
N GLU A 12 -6.65 -4.76 1.63
CA GLU A 12 -5.30 -4.22 1.44
C GLU A 12 -4.28 -5.34 1.68
N ARG A 13 -3.35 -5.53 0.74
CA ARG A 13 -2.27 -6.50 0.86
C ARG A 13 -0.94 -5.80 0.70
N ASN A 14 -0.08 -5.95 1.70
CA ASN A 14 1.30 -5.47 1.67
C ASN A 14 2.22 -6.69 1.55
N GLY A 15 3.30 -6.55 0.79
CA GLY A 15 4.17 -7.66 0.45
C GLY A 15 5.48 -7.22 -0.17
N GLN A 16 6.35 -8.21 -0.38
CA GLN A 16 7.65 -8.07 -1.03
C GLN A 16 7.63 -8.82 -2.35
N ALA A 17 8.26 -8.25 -3.37
CA ALA A 17 8.44 -8.91 -4.66
C ALA A 17 9.92 -9.07 -4.97
N SER A 18 10.30 -10.23 -5.49
CA SER A 18 11.61 -10.44 -6.11
C SER A 18 11.43 -10.29 -7.61
N PHE A 19 12.05 -9.27 -8.20
CA PHE A 19 11.97 -9.00 -9.62
C PHE A 19 13.35 -8.64 -10.19
N GLN A 20 13.54 -8.95 -11.46
CA GLN A 20 14.64 -8.46 -12.27
C GLN A 20 14.12 -7.27 -13.09
N TYR A 21 14.82 -6.16 -13.01
CA TYR A 21 14.55 -4.95 -13.78
C TYR A 21 15.75 -4.74 -14.70
N LEU A 22 15.54 -4.93 -16.00
CA LEU A 22 16.59 -4.79 -17.00
C LEU A 22 16.42 -3.46 -17.72
N GLU A 23 17.46 -2.67 -17.65
CA GLU A 23 17.58 -1.41 -18.37
C GLU A 23 18.72 -1.46 -19.37
N ARG A 24 18.54 -0.72 -20.46
CA ARG A 24 19.58 -0.52 -21.46
C ARG A 24 20.11 0.89 -21.37
N PHE A 25 21.43 0.99 -21.40
CA PHE A 25 22.16 2.24 -21.44
C PHE A 25 23.09 2.25 -22.65
N ASP A 26 23.42 3.46 -23.10
CA ASP A 26 24.36 3.72 -24.18
C ASP A 26 25.83 3.75 -23.71
N SER A 27 26.07 3.85 -22.40
CA SER A 27 27.41 3.83 -21.78
C SER A 27 27.42 3.10 -20.44
N VAL A 28 28.56 2.46 -20.12
CA VAL A 28 28.82 1.81 -18.83
C VAL A 28 28.80 2.81 -17.68
N GLU A 29 29.34 4.02 -17.89
CA GLU A 29 29.36 5.06 -16.86
C GLU A 29 27.94 5.46 -16.45
N LYS A 30 27.02 5.55 -17.42
CA LYS A 30 25.62 5.85 -17.17
C LYS A 30 24.89 4.70 -16.47
N ALA A 31 25.17 3.45 -16.87
CA ALA A 31 24.59 2.25 -16.26
C ALA A 31 25.05 2.00 -14.81
N ALA A 32 26.23 2.51 -14.44
CA ALA A 32 26.79 2.36 -13.10
C ALA A 32 26.26 3.39 -12.09
N ASP A 33 25.62 4.47 -12.56
CA ASP A 33 25.05 5.51 -11.71
C ASP A 33 23.58 5.18 -11.38
N PRO A 34 23.25 4.88 -10.11
CA PRO A 34 21.89 4.51 -9.71
C PRO A 34 20.88 5.68 -9.79
N SER A 35 21.35 6.91 -10.03
CA SER A 35 20.50 8.09 -10.20
C SER A 35 20.01 8.27 -11.64
N ASN A 36 20.61 7.54 -12.59
CA ASN A 36 20.23 7.60 -13.99
C ASN A 36 19.23 6.47 -14.31
N GLU A 37 18.18 6.82 -15.06
CA GLU A 37 17.22 5.85 -15.58
C GLU A 37 17.58 5.48 -17.02
N GLY A 38 17.54 4.18 -17.32
CA GLY A 38 17.82 3.66 -18.64
C GLY A 38 16.56 3.45 -19.46
N GLU A 39 16.72 2.93 -20.67
CA GLU A 39 15.58 2.43 -21.43
C GLU A 39 15.11 1.11 -20.81
N LEU A 40 13.85 1.05 -20.36
CA LEU A 40 13.26 -0.17 -19.83
C LEU A 40 13.18 -1.24 -20.93
N VAL A 41 13.90 -2.34 -20.74
CA VAL A 41 13.88 -3.51 -21.65
C VAL A 41 12.88 -4.54 -21.15
N GLU A 42 13.00 -4.95 -19.89
CA GLU A 42 12.20 -6.05 -19.33
C GLU A 42 12.03 -5.91 -17.81
N VAL A 43 10.84 -6.27 -17.32
CA VAL A 43 10.60 -6.53 -15.90
C VAL A 43 10.14 -7.97 -15.75
N LYS A 44 10.89 -8.76 -15.00
CA LYS A 44 10.55 -10.15 -14.68
C LYS A 44 10.32 -10.31 -13.20
N VAL A 45 9.06 -10.49 -12.81
CA VAL A 45 8.69 -10.80 -11.42
C VAL A 45 8.81 -12.30 -11.21
N SER A 46 9.67 -12.71 -10.28
CA SER A 46 9.97 -14.13 -9.99
C SER A 46 9.16 -14.68 -8.83
N ASP A 47 8.90 -13.86 -7.81
CA ASP A 47 8.12 -14.26 -6.63
C ASP A 47 7.46 -13.04 -6.00
N ILE A 48 6.28 -13.24 -5.41
CA ILE A 48 5.57 -12.24 -4.61
C ILE A 48 5.15 -12.87 -3.29
N LYS A 49 5.70 -12.36 -2.19
CA LYS A 49 5.32 -12.72 -0.82
C LYS A 49 4.40 -11.67 -0.25
N TRP A 50 3.34 -12.11 0.41
CA TRP A 50 2.40 -11.22 1.09
C TRP A 50 2.66 -11.26 2.60
N ASP A 51 3.03 -10.12 3.17
CA ASP A 51 3.41 -10.00 4.58
C ASP A 51 2.19 -9.77 5.47
N PHE A 52 1.19 -9.01 5.00
CA PHE A 52 -0.01 -8.74 5.77
C PHE A 52 -1.22 -8.50 4.87
N THR A 53 -2.38 -8.97 5.34
CA THR A 53 -3.68 -8.72 4.71
C THR A 53 -4.59 -8.01 5.71
N LYS A 54 -5.04 -6.79 5.38
CA LYS A 54 -6.06 -6.08 6.14
C LYS A 54 -7.37 -6.08 5.37
N VAL A 55 -8.46 -6.48 6.00
CA VAL A 55 -9.81 -6.34 5.45
C VAL A 55 -10.54 -5.27 6.25
N LYS A 56 -11.16 -4.32 5.56
CA LYS A 56 -12.01 -3.29 6.16
C LYS A 56 -13.35 -3.30 5.45
N GLU A 57 -14.45 -3.17 6.20
CA GLU A 57 -15.76 -2.86 5.62
C GLU A 57 -15.77 -1.38 5.26
N ASP A 58 -15.91 -1.07 3.99
CA ASP A 58 -16.17 0.28 3.51
C ASP A 58 -17.69 0.45 3.42
N ALA A 59 -18.22 1.25 4.34
CA ALA A 59 -19.63 1.60 4.35
C ALA A 59 -19.78 2.92 3.59
N ASP A 60 -20.39 2.85 2.40
CA ASP A 60 -20.66 4.00 1.54
C ASP A 60 -21.42 5.07 2.35
N GLY A 61 -20.76 6.19 2.65
CA GLY A 61 -21.35 7.32 3.37
C GLY A 61 -21.23 7.29 4.90
N ASN A 62 -20.42 8.24 5.38
CA ASN A 62 -20.39 8.86 6.72
C ASN A 62 -19.90 8.01 7.89
N GLN A 63 -18.58 7.89 8.03
CA GLN A 63 -17.96 7.55 9.32
C GLN A 63 -17.56 8.82 10.08
N ASN A 64 -18.55 9.62 10.50
CA ASN A 64 -18.42 10.46 11.69
C ASN A 64 -18.40 9.56 12.95
N ALA A 65 -17.51 8.57 13.00
CA ALA A 65 -17.22 7.85 14.22
C ALA A 65 -16.29 8.75 15.05
N SER A 66 -16.89 9.61 15.87
CA SER A 66 -16.20 10.33 16.93
C SER A 66 -15.39 9.31 17.73
N THR A 67 -14.08 9.25 17.49
CA THR A 67 -13.16 8.61 18.43
C THR A 67 -13.15 9.50 19.66
N LYS A 68 -14.14 9.31 20.53
CA LYS A 68 -14.17 9.86 21.87
C LYS A 68 -13.08 9.12 22.64
N ALA A 69 -11.84 9.52 22.42
CA ALA A 69 -10.71 9.11 23.23
C ALA A 69 -11.00 9.59 24.65
N LYS A 70 -11.50 8.67 25.48
CA LYS A 70 -11.70 8.91 26.91
C LYS A 70 -10.32 9.04 27.54
N ARG A 71 -9.77 10.26 27.52
CA ARG A 71 -8.60 10.61 28.35
C ARG A 71 -8.99 10.32 29.80
N PRO A 72 -8.30 9.43 30.53
CA PRO A 72 -8.51 9.34 31.97
C PRO A 72 -8.12 10.71 32.56
N SER A 73 -9.04 11.29 33.34
CA SER A 73 -8.78 12.54 34.06
C SER A 73 -7.62 12.29 35.02
N ARG A 74 -6.54 13.03 34.85
CA ARG A 74 -5.41 13.04 35.79
C ARG A 74 -5.91 13.71 37.07
N GLU A 75 -6.23 12.92 38.08
CA GLU A 75 -6.40 13.42 39.44
C GLU A 75 -5.05 14.03 39.86
N LYS A 76 -5.07 15.33 40.15
CA LYS A 76 -3.93 16.02 40.75
C LYS A 76 -3.77 15.48 42.16
N THR A 77 -2.60 14.94 42.46
CA THR A 77 -2.06 14.84 43.82
C THR A 77 -0.76 15.61 43.83
#